data_AF-A0A838BSR4-F1
#
_entry.id   AF-A0A838BSR4-F1
#
_cell.length_a   1.000
_cell.length_b   1.000
_cell.length_c   1.000
_cell.angle_alpha   90.00
_cell.angle_beta   90.00
_cell.angle_gamma   90.00
#
_symmetry.space_group_name_H-M   'P 1'
#
loop_
_entity.id
_entity.type
_entity.pdbx_description
1 polymer ?
#
loop_
_entity_poly.entity_id
_entity_poly.type
_entity_poly.pdbx_seq_one_letter_code
_entity_poly.pdbx_strand_id
1 'polypeptide(L)'
;MAAVIARKVALTFVLALALASAASETWAQRLRKPCNAVRTLAEVDYDPTLAIGMASNRDAGTCVFYVSLPPPAGTSPGSKAAGAFKAFLRSYDPKSAAPSAELTQQLIEALVAPLREEQFRTSDGRELENIIREKEAKTVEICAIKVATSKMPVGRQGEFISCGLSPEGRFVLEASYKSVTFALQLPTV
;
A
#
# COMPACT_ATOMS: atom_id res chain seq x y z
N MET A 1 40.55 -31.00 -47.92
CA MET A 1 39.33 -30.20 -48.22
C MET A 1 38.19 -30.38 -47.21
N ALA A 2 38.34 -31.13 -46.10
CA ALA A 2 37.29 -31.31 -45.10
C ALA A 2 37.26 -30.27 -43.96
N ALA A 3 38.34 -29.51 -43.76
CA ALA A 3 38.49 -28.61 -42.60
C ALA A 3 37.81 -27.22 -42.77
N VAL A 4 37.42 -26.84 -43.98
CA VAL A 4 36.86 -25.50 -44.27
C VAL A 4 35.34 -25.43 -44.05
N ILE A 5 34.65 -26.58 -44.09
CA ILE A 5 33.18 -26.64 -43.98
C ILE A 5 32.72 -26.56 -42.51
N ALA A 6 33.51 -27.11 -41.57
CA ALA A 6 33.16 -27.10 -40.15
C ALA A 6 33.13 -25.69 -39.52
N ARG A 7 33.89 -24.74 -40.07
CA ARG A 7 34.02 -23.38 -39.50
C ARG A 7 32.82 -22.47 -39.83
N LYS A 8 32.07 -22.75 -40.90
CA LYS A 8 30.89 -21.95 -41.28
C LYS A 8 29.63 -22.32 -40.51
N VAL A 9 29.50 -23.57 -40.07
CA VAL A 9 28.32 -24.05 -39.31
C VAL A 9 28.36 -23.56 -37.85
N ALA A 10 29.54 -23.47 -37.25
CA ALA A 10 29.69 -22.97 -35.88
C ALA A 10 29.34 -21.47 -35.76
N LEU A 11 29.60 -20.66 -36.78
CA LEU A 11 29.35 -19.22 -36.72
C LEU A 11 27.86 -18.87 -36.87
N THR A 12 27.07 -19.71 -37.56
CA THR A 12 25.62 -19.48 -37.73
C THR A 12 24.82 -19.88 -36.49
N PHE A 13 25.28 -20.85 -35.72
CA PHE A 13 24.59 -21.31 -34.51
C PHE A 13 24.72 -20.35 -33.32
N VAL A 14 25.83 -19.63 -33.22
CA VAL A 14 26.04 -18.64 -32.13
C VAL A 14 25.20 -17.38 -32.34
N LEU A 15 24.93 -16.99 -33.59
CA LEU A 15 24.11 -15.81 -33.88
C LEU A 15 22.61 -16.05 -33.61
N ALA A 16 22.13 -17.29 -33.77
CA ALA A 16 20.72 -17.64 -33.52
C ALA A 16 20.37 -17.70 -32.02
N LEU A 17 21.32 -18.09 -31.15
CA LEU A 17 21.08 -18.12 -29.70
C LEU A 17 21.08 -16.71 -29.06
N ALA A 18 21.80 -15.74 -29.62
CA ALA A 18 21.82 -14.37 -29.11
C ALA A 18 20.53 -13.57 -29.43
N LEU A 19 19.78 -13.98 -30.47
CA LEU A 19 18.50 -13.36 -30.84
C LEU A 19 17.30 -13.94 -30.07
N ALA A 20 17.44 -15.12 -29.45
CA ALA A 20 16.37 -15.72 -28.65
C ALA A 20 16.28 -15.16 -27.23
N SER A 21 17.37 -14.63 -26.67
CA SER A 21 17.39 -14.04 -25.32
C SER A 21 16.86 -12.61 -25.24
N ALA A 22 16.82 -11.87 -26.36
CA ALA A 22 16.25 -10.53 -26.40
C ALA A 22 14.70 -10.52 -26.47
N ALA A 23 14.07 -11.65 -26.83
CA ALA A 23 12.62 -11.72 -26.96
C ALA A 23 11.90 -12.00 -25.62
N SER A 24 12.57 -12.61 -24.64
CA SER A 24 11.96 -12.98 -23.36
C SER A 24 11.76 -11.82 -22.38
N GLU A 25 12.49 -10.71 -22.53
CA GLU A 25 12.36 -9.54 -21.64
C GLU A 25 11.08 -8.72 -21.91
N THR A 26 10.53 -8.81 -23.12
CA THR A 26 9.37 -7.99 -23.52
C THR A 26 8.02 -8.54 -23.04
N TRP A 27 7.93 -9.84 -22.75
CA TRP A 27 6.67 -10.47 -22.32
C TRP A 27 6.44 -10.36 -20.81
N ALA A 28 7.50 -10.48 -20.00
CA ALA A 28 7.41 -10.30 -18.54
C ALA A 28 7.02 -8.86 -18.14
N GLN A 29 7.41 -7.86 -18.94
CA GLN A 29 7.00 -6.47 -18.75
C GLN A 29 5.53 -6.21 -19.14
N ARG A 30 4.93 -7.00 -20.06
CA ARG A 30 3.51 -6.83 -20.46
C ARG A 30 2.51 -7.26 -19.38
N LEU A 31 2.92 -8.10 -18.44
CA LEU A 31 2.04 -8.61 -17.37
C LEU A 31 2.14 -7.81 -16.07
N ARG A 32 3.15 -6.95 -15.90
CA ARG A 32 3.24 -6.05 -14.75
C ARG A 32 2.39 -4.81 -14.99
N LYS A 33 1.11 -4.87 -14.62
CA LYS A 33 0.24 -3.69 -14.58
C LYS A 33 0.59 -2.84 -13.36
N PRO A 34 0.74 -1.51 -13.48
CA PRO A 34 0.92 -0.64 -12.32
C PRO A 34 -0.30 -0.78 -11.39
N CYS A 35 -0.12 -0.69 -10.07
CA CYS A 35 -1.22 -0.92 -9.11
C CYS A 35 -2.43 0.00 -9.33
N ASN A 36 -2.22 1.21 -9.86
CA ASN A 36 -3.31 2.08 -10.30
C ASN A 36 -4.18 1.42 -11.38
N ALA A 37 -3.57 0.72 -12.35
CA ALA A 37 -4.31 -0.02 -13.38
C ALA A 37 -5.09 -1.21 -12.81
N VAL A 38 -4.61 -1.88 -11.76
CA VAL A 38 -5.41 -2.91 -11.06
C VAL A 38 -6.60 -2.25 -10.34
N ARG A 39 -6.39 -1.12 -9.66
CA ARG A 39 -7.45 -0.36 -8.99
C ARG A 39 -8.50 0.23 -9.94
N THR A 40 -8.14 0.55 -11.18
CA THR A 40 -9.08 1.08 -12.19
C THR A 40 -9.73 0.03 -13.07
N LEU A 41 -9.13 -1.16 -13.21
CA LEU A 41 -9.65 -2.24 -14.06
C LEU A 41 -10.34 -3.35 -13.27
N ALA A 42 -10.04 -3.50 -11.99
CA ALA A 42 -10.70 -4.43 -11.09
C ALA A 42 -11.52 -3.63 -10.07
N GLU A 43 -12.84 -3.73 -10.20
CA GLU A 43 -13.75 -3.35 -9.12
C GLU A 43 -13.66 -4.44 -8.06
N VAL A 44 -13.21 -4.07 -6.86
CA VAL A 44 -13.23 -4.96 -5.70
C VAL A 44 -14.43 -4.55 -4.87
N ASP A 45 -15.51 -5.32 -4.96
CA ASP A 45 -16.67 -5.17 -4.07
C ASP A 45 -16.36 -5.88 -2.75
N TYR A 46 -16.47 -5.15 -1.65
CA TYR A 46 -16.21 -5.64 -0.31
C TYR A 46 -17.21 -5.05 0.67
N ASP A 47 -17.53 -5.81 1.71
CA ASP A 47 -18.46 -5.37 2.75
C ASP A 47 -17.97 -4.04 3.36
N PRO A 48 -18.84 -3.01 3.46
CA PRO A 48 -18.45 -1.67 3.90
C PRO A 48 -17.92 -1.63 5.34
N THR A 49 -18.18 -2.66 6.15
CA THR A 49 -17.72 -2.78 7.54
C THR A 49 -16.27 -3.27 7.67
N LEU A 50 -15.68 -3.81 6.59
CA LEU A 50 -14.31 -4.30 6.57
C LEU A 50 -13.32 -3.15 6.52
N ALA A 51 -12.14 -3.32 7.10
CA ALA A 51 -11.00 -2.43 6.82
C ALA A 51 -10.16 -3.01 5.68
N ILE A 52 -9.77 -2.16 4.74
CA ILE A 52 -9.04 -2.57 3.53
C ILE A 52 -7.67 -1.90 3.53
N GLY A 53 -6.61 -2.68 3.48
CA GLY A 53 -5.26 -2.23 3.23
C GLY A 53 -4.86 -2.50 1.79
N MET A 54 -4.15 -1.58 1.16
CA MET A 54 -3.59 -1.73 -0.18
C MET A 54 -2.12 -1.35 -0.13
N ALA A 55 -1.25 -2.32 -0.40
CA ALA A 55 0.19 -2.09 -0.48
C ALA A 55 0.67 -2.24 -1.93
N SER A 56 1.57 -1.36 -2.35
CA SER A 56 2.23 -1.45 -3.64
C SER A 56 3.73 -1.27 -3.51
N ASN A 57 4.50 -2.11 -4.20
CA ASN A 57 5.93 -1.97 -4.36
C ASN A 57 6.22 -1.94 -5.86
N ARG A 58 6.55 -0.75 -6.37
CA ARG A 58 6.76 -0.50 -7.80
C ARG A 58 7.98 -1.23 -8.33
N ASP A 59 9.03 -1.37 -7.52
CA ASP A 59 10.27 -2.03 -7.94
C ASP A 59 10.07 -3.54 -8.06
N ALA A 60 9.31 -4.13 -7.13
CA ALA A 60 8.92 -5.53 -7.20
C ALA A 60 7.81 -5.81 -8.22
N GLY A 61 7.04 -4.78 -8.63
CA GLY A 61 5.86 -4.93 -9.47
C GLY A 61 4.72 -5.66 -8.75
N THR A 62 4.61 -5.52 -7.42
CA THR A 62 3.63 -6.22 -6.59
C THR A 62 2.57 -5.25 -6.04
N CYS A 63 1.33 -5.74 -5.98
CA CYS A 63 0.22 -5.08 -5.31
C CYS A 63 -0.47 -6.12 -4.41
N VAL A 64 -0.66 -5.80 -3.14
CA VAL A 64 -1.25 -6.71 -2.15
C VAL A 64 -2.43 -6.03 -1.48
N PHE A 65 -3.53 -6.76 -1.37
CA PHE A 65 -4.76 -6.32 -0.72
C PHE A 65 -4.91 -7.06 0.61
N TYR A 66 -5.12 -6.30 1.67
CA TYR A 66 -5.36 -6.79 3.02
C TYR A 66 -6.81 -6.53 3.35
N VAL A 67 -7.54 -7.57 3.77
CA VAL A 67 -8.92 -7.45 4.22
C VAL A 67 -8.98 -7.82 5.68
N SER A 68 -9.39 -6.87 6.51
CA SER A 68 -9.49 -7.03 7.96
C SER A 68 -10.96 -7.08 8.37
N LEU A 69 -11.37 -8.19 8.97
CA LEU A 69 -12.66 -8.31 9.66
C LEU A 69 -12.73 -7.32 10.84
N PRO A 70 -13.89 -6.72 11.14
CA PRO A 70 -14.04 -5.84 12.29
C PRO A 70 -13.94 -6.61 13.62
N PRO A 71 -13.61 -5.95 14.74
CA PRO A 71 -13.69 -6.57 16.06
C PRO A 71 -15.14 -6.97 16.43
N PRO A 72 -15.34 -8.07 17.18
CA PRO A 72 -14.33 -8.99 17.71
C PRO A 72 -13.89 -10.09 16.72
N ALA A 73 -14.44 -10.13 15.51
CA ALA A 73 -14.18 -11.20 14.53
C ALA A 73 -12.75 -11.18 13.96
N GLY A 74 -12.10 -10.02 13.93
CA GLY A 74 -10.69 -9.88 13.51
C GLY A 74 -9.79 -9.32 14.61
N THR A 75 -8.53 -9.75 14.61
CA THR A 75 -7.48 -9.25 15.54
C THR A 75 -6.26 -8.67 14.84
N SER A 76 -6.29 -8.56 13.51
CA SER A 76 -5.22 -7.95 12.71
C SER A 76 -5.01 -6.47 13.06
N PRO A 77 -3.84 -5.88 12.76
CA PRO A 77 -3.61 -4.45 12.94
C PRO A 77 -4.70 -3.58 12.29
N GLY A 78 -5.12 -3.92 11.07
CA GLY A 78 -6.24 -3.24 10.39
C GLY A 78 -7.57 -3.37 11.14
N SER A 79 -7.87 -4.52 11.75
CA SER A 79 -9.07 -4.71 12.58
C SER A 79 -9.03 -3.82 13.82
N LYS A 80 -7.90 -3.80 14.54
CA LYS A 80 -7.74 -2.98 15.73
C LYS A 80 -7.84 -1.48 15.41
N ALA A 81 -7.22 -1.04 14.32
CA ALA A 81 -7.35 0.32 13.82
C ALA A 81 -8.80 0.68 13.47
N ALA A 82 -9.52 -0.20 12.77
CA ALA A 82 -10.94 0.00 12.46
C ALA A 82 -11.80 0.13 13.72
N GLY A 83 -11.57 -0.74 14.71
CA GLY A 83 -12.25 -0.69 15.99
C GLY A 83 -11.99 0.60 16.76
N ALA A 84 -10.71 0.97 16.91
CA ALA A 84 -10.30 2.20 17.59
C ALA A 84 -10.85 3.45 16.89
N PHE A 85 -10.80 3.47 15.56
CA PHE A 85 -11.30 4.59 14.76
C PHE A 85 -12.83 4.72 14.87
N LYS A 86 -13.56 3.61 14.79
CA LYS A 86 -15.01 3.59 15.00
C LYS A 86 -15.40 4.03 16.41
N ALA A 87 -14.66 3.58 17.43
CA ALA A 87 -14.86 4.02 18.80
C ALA A 87 -14.65 5.53 18.95
N PHE A 88 -13.58 6.06 18.35
CA PHE A 88 -13.29 7.49 18.30
C PHE A 88 -14.41 8.30 17.63
N LEU A 89 -14.87 7.89 16.44
CA LEU A 89 -15.96 8.60 15.74
C LEU A 89 -17.26 8.65 16.56
N ARG A 90 -17.52 7.64 17.39
CA ARG A 90 -18.71 7.58 18.26
C ARG A 90 -18.58 8.45 19.52
N SER A 91 -17.37 8.61 20.05
CA SER A 91 -17.11 9.36 21.28
C SER A 91 -16.58 10.78 21.05
N TYR A 92 -16.31 11.15 19.80
CA TYR A 92 -15.73 12.45 19.45
C TYR A 92 -16.64 13.61 19.86
N ASP A 93 -16.10 14.49 20.70
CA ASP A 93 -16.67 15.79 21.05
C ASP A 93 -15.69 16.89 20.63
N PRO A 94 -16.05 17.81 19.72
CA PRO A 94 -15.17 18.90 19.28
C PRO A 94 -14.79 19.87 20.41
N LYS A 95 -15.51 19.85 21.54
CA LYS A 95 -15.21 20.66 22.73
C LYS A 95 -14.27 19.94 23.71
N SER A 96 -14.03 18.65 23.51
CA SER A 96 -13.12 17.85 24.34
C SER A 96 -11.72 17.83 23.74
N ALA A 97 -10.72 18.12 24.57
CA ALA A 97 -9.32 18.17 24.16
C ALA A 97 -8.61 16.85 24.52
N ALA A 98 -8.88 15.77 23.79
CA ALA A 98 -7.90 14.70 23.63
C ALA A 98 -8.32 13.69 22.54
N PRO A 99 -7.49 13.48 21.50
CA PRO A 99 -7.45 12.16 20.86
C PRO A 99 -6.94 11.10 21.83
N SER A 100 -7.39 9.85 21.68
CA SER A 100 -6.69 8.77 22.36
C SER A 100 -5.36 8.51 21.65
N ALA A 101 -4.25 8.59 22.39
CA ALA A 101 -2.95 8.13 21.91
C ALA A 101 -3.03 6.68 21.37
N GLU A 102 -3.97 5.90 21.92
CA GLU A 102 -4.35 4.58 21.44
C GLU A 102 -4.79 4.58 19.97
N LEU A 103 -5.68 5.49 19.53
CA LEU A 103 -6.10 5.55 18.13
C LEU A 103 -4.90 5.75 17.20
N THR A 104 -4.07 6.74 17.48
CA THR A 104 -2.88 7.05 16.70
C THR A 104 -1.95 5.84 16.64
N GLN A 105 -1.74 5.15 17.77
CA GLN A 105 -0.91 3.95 17.82
C GLN A 105 -1.47 2.81 16.96
N GLN A 106 -2.79 2.56 17.02
CA GLN A 106 -3.40 1.51 16.19
C GLN A 106 -3.31 1.84 14.70
N LEU A 107 -3.49 3.12 14.32
CA LEU A 107 -3.36 3.56 12.94
C LEU A 107 -1.92 3.41 12.41
N ILE A 108 -0.93 3.82 13.20
CA ILE A 108 0.48 3.66 12.86
C ILE A 108 0.81 2.17 12.69
N GLU A 109 0.38 1.31 13.63
CA GLU A 109 0.65 -0.13 13.52
C GLU A 109 -0.02 -0.74 12.28
N ALA A 110 -1.24 -0.33 11.96
CA ALA A 110 -1.92 -0.77 10.75
C ALA A 110 -1.23 -0.30 9.45
N LEU A 111 -0.60 0.88 9.46
CA LEU A 111 0.16 1.39 8.31
C LEU A 111 1.48 0.64 8.09
N VAL A 112 2.17 0.28 9.16
CA VAL A 112 3.54 -0.27 9.08
C VAL A 112 3.62 -1.78 9.13
N ALA A 113 2.62 -2.47 9.69
CA ALA A 113 2.63 -3.94 9.76
C ALA A 113 2.82 -4.59 8.37
N PRO A 114 2.17 -4.12 7.29
CA PRO A 114 2.40 -4.64 5.94
C PRO A 114 3.83 -4.44 5.42
N LEU A 115 4.53 -3.40 5.88
CA LEU A 115 5.91 -3.10 5.46
C LEU A 115 6.93 -4.13 5.96
N ARG A 116 6.52 -4.96 6.93
CA ARG A 116 7.35 -6.03 7.49
C ARG A 116 7.20 -7.36 6.76
N GLU A 117 6.23 -7.46 5.85
CA GLU A 117 6.04 -8.65 5.03
C GLU A 117 7.14 -8.77 3.97
N GLU A 118 7.39 -10.00 3.52
CA GLU A 118 8.53 -10.32 2.65
C GLU A 118 8.60 -9.43 1.40
N GLN A 119 7.48 -9.21 0.73
CA GLN A 119 7.41 -8.37 -0.48
C GLN A 119 7.66 -6.87 -0.24
N PHE A 120 7.60 -6.40 1.01
CA PHE A 120 7.81 -4.99 1.39
C PHE A 120 9.03 -4.78 2.28
N ARG A 121 9.74 -5.84 2.68
CA ARG A 121 10.96 -5.78 3.50
C ARG A 121 12.20 -5.31 2.72
N THR A 122 12.04 -4.29 1.89
CA THR A 122 13.08 -3.62 1.09
C THR A 122 13.71 -2.45 1.87
N SER A 123 14.72 -1.79 1.30
CA SER A 123 15.26 -0.55 1.89
C SER A 123 14.19 0.54 1.98
N ASP A 124 13.37 0.69 0.91
CA ASP A 124 12.33 1.71 0.84
C ASP A 124 11.17 1.41 1.80
N GLY A 125 10.80 0.13 1.98
CA GLY A 125 9.77 -0.25 2.96
C GLY A 125 10.22 -0.04 4.41
N ARG A 126 11.48 -0.35 4.74
CA ARG A 126 12.04 -0.05 6.07
C ARG A 126 12.14 1.45 6.33
N GLU A 127 12.56 2.23 5.34
CA GLU A 127 12.64 3.67 5.47
C GLU A 127 11.24 4.29 5.63
N LEU A 128 10.24 3.81 4.89
CA LEU A 128 8.85 4.23 5.07
C LEU A 128 8.33 3.91 6.47
N GLU A 129 8.62 2.72 7.02
CA GLU A 129 8.26 2.38 8.40
C GLU A 129 8.87 3.36 9.40
N ASN A 130 10.16 3.68 9.26
CA ASN A 130 10.85 4.63 10.14
C ASN A 130 10.26 6.04 10.01
N ILE A 131 10.02 6.51 8.78
CA ILE A 131 9.39 7.81 8.51
C ILE A 131 8.03 7.91 9.20
N ILE A 132 7.18 6.90 9.06
CA ILE A 132 5.83 6.89 9.66
C ILE A 132 5.94 6.98 11.18
N ARG A 133 6.83 6.20 11.80
CA ARG A 133 6.96 6.11 13.26
C ARG A 133 7.63 7.34 13.88
N GLU A 134 8.66 7.88 13.24
CA GLU A 134 9.53 8.90 13.84
C GLU A 134 9.19 10.32 13.39
N LYS A 135 8.72 10.50 12.15
CA LYS A 135 8.56 11.83 11.52
C LYS A 135 7.10 12.20 11.28
N GLU A 136 6.26 11.22 10.96
CA GLU A 136 4.88 11.46 10.50
C GLU A 136 3.81 11.02 11.51
N ALA A 137 4.19 10.56 12.71
CA ALA A 137 3.25 10.15 13.75
C ALA A 137 2.24 11.26 14.11
N LYS A 138 2.71 12.52 14.17
CA LYS A 138 1.84 13.66 14.43
C LYS A 138 0.89 13.97 13.27
N THR A 139 1.32 13.72 12.03
CA THR A 139 0.47 13.87 10.84
C THR A 139 -0.63 12.81 10.82
N VAL A 140 -0.31 11.56 11.20
CA VAL A 140 -1.31 10.49 11.36
C VAL A 140 -2.35 10.87 12.41
N GLU A 141 -1.92 11.45 13.53
CA GLU A 141 -2.85 11.98 14.55
C GLU A 141 -3.75 13.10 13.98
N ILE A 142 -3.18 14.08 13.27
CA ILE A 142 -3.95 15.17 12.62
C ILE A 142 -4.98 14.59 11.64
N CYS A 143 -4.59 13.60 10.85
CA CYS A 143 -5.45 12.87 9.94
C CYS A 143 -6.65 12.24 10.65
N ALA A 144 -6.39 11.49 11.72
CA ALA A 144 -7.40 10.76 12.46
C ALA A 144 -8.42 11.67 13.14
N ILE A 145 -7.99 12.86 13.56
CA ILE A 145 -8.83 13.78 14.32
C ILE A 145 -9.44 14.80 13.39
N LYS A 146 -8.62 15.74 12.90
CA LYS A 146 -9.10 16.94 12.22
C LYS A 146 -9.71 16.59 10.87
N VAL A 147 -9.00 15.78 10.08
CA VAL A 147 -9.41 15.49 8.70
C VAL A 147 -10.64 14.58 8.69
N ALA A 148 -10.62 13.53 9.52
CA ALA A 148 -11.77 12.62 9.65
C ALA A 148 -13.03 13.34 10.15
N THR A 149 -12.94 14.14 11.22
CA THR A 149 -14.13 14.78 11.83
C THR A 149 -14.64 15.97 11.02
N SER A 150 -13.75 16.66 10.30
CA SER A 150 -14.13 17.73 9.37
C SER A 150 -14.59 17.19 8.01
N LYS A 151 -14.60 15.87 7.80
CA LYS A 151 -15.00 15.19 6.56
C LYS A 151 -14.31 15.77 5.32
N MET A 152 -13.04 16.11 5.46
CA MET A 152 -12.26 16.70 4.36
C MET A 152 -11.97 15.62 3.31
N PRO A 153 -11.99 15.96 2.01
CA PRO A 153 -11.61 15.01 0.96
C PRO A 153 -10.15 14.57 1.09
N VAL A 154 -9.81 13.42 0.51
CA VAL A 154 -8.42 12.91 0.51
C VAL A 154 -7.47 13.96 -0.05
N GLY A 155 -6.46 14.30 0.75
CA GLY A 155 -5.41 15.24 0.37
C GLY A 155 -4.14 15.02 1.18
N ARG A 156 -3.04 15.58 0.68
CA ARG A 156 -1.74 15.53 1.34
C ARG A 156 -1.76 16.32 2.64
N GLN A 157 -1.36 15.69 3.74
CA GLN A 157 -1.28 16.34 5.07
C GLN A 157 0.16 16.46 5.58
N GLY A 158 1.07 15.62 5.10
CA GLY A 158 2.49 15.64 5.43
C GLY A 158 3.37 15.49 4.20
N GLU A 159 4.65 15.20 4.41
CA GLU A 159 5.58 14.92 3.32
C GLU A 159 5.35 13.51 2.75
N PHE A 160 4.95 12.56 3.60
CA PHE A 160 4.76 11.17 3.21
C PHE A 160 3.34 10.66 3.47
N ILE A 161 2.50 11.45 4.16
CA ILE A 161 1.13 11.08 4.51
C ILE A 161 0.10 11.91 3.73
N SER A 162 -0.88 11.20 3.16
CA SER A 162 -2.13 11.76 2.66
C SER A 162 -3.32 11.10 3.36
N CYS A 163 -4.38 11.83 3.62
CA CYS A 163 -5.57 11.27 4.22
C CYS A 163 -6.83 12.10 3.94
N GLY A 164 -7.98 11.50 4.18
CA GLY A 164 -9.28 12.15 4.12
C GLY A 164 -10.40 11.18 3.82
N LEU A 165 -11.59 11.70 3.56
CA LEU A 165 -12.75 10.93 3.18
C LEU A 165 -12.72 10.64 1.68
N SER A 166 -12.87 9.37 1.32
CA SER A 166 -13.05 8.96 -0.07
C SER A 166 -14.47 9.30 -0.56
N PRO A 167 -14.70 9.36 -1.89
CA PRO A 167 -16.03 9.53 -2.45
C PRO A 167 -17.04 8.48 -1.98
N GLU A 168 -16.56 7.26 -1.68
CA GLU A 168 -17.35 6.13 -1.16
C GLU A 168 -17.63 6.24 0.35
N GLY A 169 -17.24 7.35 0.97
CA GLY A 169 -17.49 7.63 2.38
C GLY A 169 -16.56 6.90 3.34
N ARG A 170 -15.41 6.38 2.87
CA ARG A 170 -14.43 5.69 3.73
C ARG A 170 -13.34 6.66 4.17
N PHE A 171 -12.79 6.49 5.36
CA PHE A 171 -11.61 7.24 5.76
C PHE A 171 -10.36 6.57 5.20
N VAL A 172 -9.58 7.31 4.42
CA VAL A 172 -8.34 6.84 3.80
C VAL A 172 -7.16 7.47 4.52
N LEU A 173 -6.17 6.64 4.84
CA LEU A 173 -4.87 7.05 5.34
C LEU A 173 -3.80 6.36 4.49
N GLU A 174 -3.05 7.14 3.74
CA GLU A 174 -2.05 6.66 2.80
C GLU A 174 -0.66 7.18 3.17
N ALA A 175 0.32 6.27 3.15
CA ALA A 175 1.72 6.56 3.34
C ALA A 175 2.51 6.15 2.09
N SER A 176 3.37 7.03 1.57
CA SER A 176 4.12 6.77 0.34
C SER A 176 5.57 7.24 0.48
N TYR A 177 6.51 6.39 0.07
CA TYR A 177 7.92 6.72 -0.03
C TYR A 177 8.56 5.97 -1.20
N LYS A 178 9.12 6.73 -2.15
CA LYS A 178 9.78 6.21 -3.36
C LYS A 178 8.95 5.11 -4.04
N SER A 179 9.41 3.86 -4.02
CA SER A 179 8.78 2.74 -4.71
C SER A 179 7.62 2.11 -3.92
N VAL A 180 7.49 2.39 -2.62
CA VAL A 180 6.53 1.75 -1.72
C VAL A 180 5.39 2.70 -1.37
N THR A 181 4.16 2.20 -1.38
CA THR A 181 2.98 2.93 -0.91
C THR A 181 2.05 1.97 -0.18
N PHE A 182 1.49 2.41 0.93
CA PHE A 182 0.47 1.70 1.67
C PHE A 182 -0.71 2.61 1.96
N ALA A 183 -1.91 2.19 1.60
CA ALA A 183 -3.16 2.88 1.90
C ALA A 183 -4.05 2.02 2.78
N LEU A 184 -4.51 2.56 3.90
CA LEU A 184 -5.49 1.98 4.80
C LEU A 184 -6.82 2.69 4.61
N GLN A 185 -7.88 1.93 4.38
CA GLN A 185 -9.25 2.42 4.29
C GLN A 185 -10.10 1.86 5.43
N LEU A 186 -10.61 2.76 6.27
CA LEU A 186 -11.40 2.42 7.44
C LEU A 186 -12.89 2.76 7.24
N PRO A 187 -13.80 1.93 7.78
CA PRO A 187 -15.22 2.26 7.82
C PRO A 187 -15.46 3.48 8.71
N THR A 188 -16.37 4.36 8.30
CA THR A 188 -16.79 5.54 9.10
C THR A 188 -18.18 5.37 9.72
N VAL A 189 -18.85 4.25 9.49
CA VAL A 189 -20.21 3.91 9.98
C VAL A 189 -20.20 2.63 10.81
#